data_AF-A0A2P6V802-F1
#
_entry.id   AF-A0A2P6V802-F1
#
_cell.length_a   1.000
_cell.length_b   1.000
_cell.length_c   1.000
_cell.angle_alpha   90.00
_cell.angle_beta   90.00
_cell.angle_gamma   90.00
#
_symmetry.space_group_name_H-M   'P 1'
#
loop_
_entity.id
_entity.type
_entity.pdbx_description
1 polymer ?
#
loop_
_entity_poly.entity_id
_entity_poly.type
_entity_poly.pdbx_seq_one_letter_code
_entity_poly.pdbx_strand_id
1 'polypeptide(L)'
;MPASRPSSGNSPRGGNARGSPGPAPLLGANSRPRPLYSWLGDLERMRDAAAAGTRPKVSILDIADRAGEPGVTAAACMPTSPCSVEACLRLGVDPATLAARPFEHYLRQERYPELAKLAFEHDEQLRQERLKALIEERRRLEEGGRGTAAGGKSRTSPGPRSSTAGAEDMVEREARRLEVMKRRQERELAQLVAYELARKEMQERAEAKVSEQERRAEEARQAKQAADEEWRRQQREREMQRKVEEEARERDIKVQEAERHRREMELLQREQEEEKRRRQEAYDREQERMRKAETARQETERILREQQEVVERRKAEMAKRDEEREKVKLAQAEERAAANAEAQRQAAARIAAAQESNKAIMQKKRDEYDERQRQNEERRRQRDLEREQEEEEKRELEKRKDQQRQAAYDEAQRHEAERIAEVLRKQKEKDEELARLKEERDAHNARRALERRLQLHDKVESVEEMKRRDAYERAQQLRRIQEETERSRALLAQRKDLQDQRRHANMQASFQRQQIVEAMVKLQATKKLQDLAGGSGLDALLSSKK
;
A
#
# COMPACT_ATOMS: atom_id res chain seq x y z
N MET A 1 14.81 -35.58 45.47
CA MET A 1 15.97 -35.02 44.73
C MET A 1 15.44 -33.95 43.79
N PRO A 2 15.96 -32.71 43.86
CA PRO A 2 15.22 -31.50 43.48
C PRO A 2 15.32 -31.16 42.00
N ALA A 3 14.30 -30.42 41.55
CA ALA A 3 14.12 -29.91 40.21
C ALA A 3 15.04 -28.71 39.93
N SER A 4 15.77 -28.77 38.82
CA SER A 4 16.55 -27.65 38.27
C SER A 4 15.88 -27.14 37.01
N ARG A 5 15.27 -25.95 37.12
CA ARG A 5 14.78 -25.15 35.99
C ARG A 5 15.95 -24.43 35.31
N PRO A 6 16.08 -24.45 33.98
CA PRO A 6 16.98 -23.53 33.31
C PRO A 6 16.33 -22.15 33.12
N SER A 7 17.09 -21.18 33.63
CA SER A 7 17.10 -19.74 33.41
C SER A 7 16.47 -19.23 32.10
N SER A 8 15.63 -18.22 32.27
CA SER A 8 15.07 -17.31 31.27
C SER A 8 16.17 -16.70 30.37
N GLY A 9 16.14 -17.07 29.10
CA GLY A 9 16.85 -16.37 28.02
C GLY A 9 16.16 -15.04 27.73
N ASN A 10 16.91 -13.97 27.90
CA ASN A 10 16.55 -12.59 27.62
C ASN A 10 16.47 -12.39 26.10
N SER A 11 15.27 -12.41 25.52
CA SER A 11 15.06 -12.05 24.10
C SER A 11 15.33 -10.55 23.89
N PRO A 12 16.20 -10.15 22.97
CA PRO A 12 16.30 -8.75 22.58
C PRO A 12 15.00 -8.38 21.86
N ARG A 13 14.35 -7.32 22.34
CA ARG A 13 13.29 -6.62 21.62
C ARG A 13 13.78 -6.31 20.20
N GLY A 14 13.28 -7.07 19.23
CA GLY A 14 13.36 -6.71 17.82
C GLY A 14 12.63 -5.39 17.64
N GLY A 15 13.40 -4.31 17.62
CA GLY A 15 12.93 -2.99 17.22
C GLY A 15 12.37 -3.10 15.82
N ASN A 16 11.06 -2.94 15.71
CA ASN A 16 10.33 -2.87 14.46
C ASN A 16 10.76 -1.58 13.75
N ALA A 17 11.90 -1.63 13.05
CA ALA A 17 12.37 -0.58 12.16
C ALA A 17 11.55 -0.61 10.86
N ARG A 18 10.23 -0.42 10.98
CA ARG A 18 9.41 0.11 9.88
C ARG A 18 9.62 1.61 9.85
N GLY A 19 10.86 2.02 9.56
CA GLY A 19 11.13 3.36 9.08
C GLY A 19 10.52 3.44 7.68
N SER A 20 9.29 3.94 7.59
CA SER A 20 8.85 4.53 6.32
C SER A 20 9.96 5.47 5.89
N PRO A 21 10.51 5.35 4.66
CA PRO A 21 11.45 6.33 4.16
C PRO A 21 10.73 7.68 4.29
N GLY A 22 11.24 8.53 5.18
CA GLY A 22 10.73 9.89 5.33
C GLY A 22 10.72 10.55 3.96
N PRO A 23 9.79 11.48 3.69
CA PRO A 23 9.71 12.15 2.41
C PRO A 23 11.10 12.65 2.04
N ALA A 24 11.62 12.19 0.90
CA ALA A 24 12.92 12.61 0.42
C ALA A 24 12.98 14.14 0.49
N PRO A 25 14.06 14.72 1.06
CA PRO A 25 14.18 16.17 1.21
C PRO A 25 13.87 16.82 -0.13
N LEU A 26 12.99 17.83 -0.10
CA LEU A 26 12.53 18.54 -1.29
C LEU A 26 13.74 18.89 -2.18
N LEU A 27 13.63 18.63 -3.48
CA LEU A 27 14.63 18.99 -4.50
C LEU A 27 15.14 20.41 -4.20
N GLY A 28 16.42 20.55 -3.83
CA GLY A 28 17.03 21.85 -3.53
C GLY A 28 17.03 22.33 -2.06
N ALA A 29 16.49 21.58 -1.08
CA ALA A 29 16.37 21.99 0.33
C ALA A 29 17.69 22.32 1.07
N ASN A 30 18.86 22.19 0.44
CA ASN A 30 20.13 22.58 1.05
C ASN A 30 20.42 24.08 0.94
N SER A 31 19.73 24.84 0.09
CA SER A 31 19.76 26.30 0.17
C SER A 31 18.53 26.76 0.95
N ARG A 32 18.66 26.92 2.26
CA ARG A 32 17.70 27.73 3.03
C ARG A 32 17.54 29.06 2.28
N PRO A 33 16.30 29.54 2.06
CA PRO A 33 16.09 30.78 1.32
C PRO A 33 16.92 31.87 1.99
N ARG A 34 17.78 32.50 1.18
CA ARG A 34 18.64 33.58 1.69
C ARG A 34 17.73 34.65 2.29
N PRO A 35 18.05 35.18 3.49
CA PRO A 35 17.31 36.31 4.04
C PRO A 35 17.18 37.43 3.01
N LEU A 36 15.98 37.99 2.85
CA LEU A 36 15.68 38.96 1.79
C LEU A 36 16.65 40.15 1.80
N TYR A 37 16.99 40.65 2.99
CA TYR A 37 17.92 41.77 3.16
C TYR A 37 19.38 41.41 2.83
N SER A 38 19.81 40.17 3.10
CA SER A 38 21.16 39.75 2.70
C SER A 38 21.26 39.60 1.19
N TRP A 39 20.22 39.04 0.54
CA TRP A 39 20.15 38.95 -0.92
C TRP A 39 20.22 40.33 -1.59
N LEU A 40 19.40 41.27 -1.14
CA LEU A 40 19.39 42.64 -1.65
C LEU A 40 20.76 43.30 -1.45
N GLY A 41 21.31 43.24 -0.23
CA GLY A 41 22.60 43.86 0.09
C GLY A 41 23.77 43.22 -0.67
N ASP A 42 23.76 41.91 -0.90
CA ASP A 42 24.77 41.21 -1.71
C ASP A 42 24.77 41.74 -3.15
N LEU A 43 23.60 41.83 -3.77
CA LEU A 43 23.47 42.33 -5.14
C LEU A 43 23.89 43.79 -5.26
N GLU A 44 23.44 44.65 -4.34
CA GLU A 44 23.84 46.05 -4.35
C GLU A 44 25.35 46.23 -4.18
N ARG A 45 25.96 45.50 -3.24
CA ARG A 45 27.43 45.49 -3.09
C ARG A 45 28.13 45.04 -4.36
N MET A 46 27.60 44.04 -5.05
CA MET A 46 28.19 43.54 -6.30
C MET A 46 28.08 44.57 -7.44
N ARG A 47 26.94 45.24 -7.56
CA ARG A 47 26.77 46.37 -8.49
C ARG A 47 27.77 47.48 -8.22
N ASP A 48 27.88 47.90 -6.96
CA ASP A 48 28.69 49.05 -6.57
C ASP A 48 30.19 48.71 -6.70
N ALA A 49 30.59 47.49 -6.35
CA ALA A 49 31.96 46.98 -6.55
C ALA A 49 32.36 46.97 -8.03
N ALA A 50 31.46 46.58 -8.93
CA ALA A 50 31.70 46.59 -10.37
C ALA A 50 31.71 48.01 -10.96
N ALA A 51 30.87 48.91 -10.44
CA ALA A 51 30.88 50.33 -10.79
C ALA A 51 32.21 50.99 -10.37
N ALA A 52 32.76 50.60 -9.22
CA ALA A 52 34.07 51.04 -8.73
C ALA A 52 35.26 50.38 -9.45
N GLY A 53 35.03 49.44 -10.38
CA GLY A 53 36.10 48.74 -11.11
C GLY A 53 36.85 47.68 -10.30
N THR A 54 36.40 47.34 -9.10
CA THR A 54 37.06 46.35 -8.22
C THR A 54 36.81 44.90 -8.63
N ARG A 55 35.81 44.64 -9.49
CA ARG A 55 35.45 43.31 -10.00
C ARG A 55 35.21 43.34 -11.51
N PRO A 56 35.53 42.26 -12.23
CA PRO A 56 35.22 42.16 -13.66
C PRO A 56 33.71 42.24 -13.86
N LYS A 57 33.28 42.93 -14.93
CA LYS A 57 31.88 43.06 -15.33
C LYS A 57 31.45 41.78 -16.04
N VAL A 58 30.51 41.07 -15.42
CA VAL A 58 29.85 39.87 -15.92
C VAL A 58 28.39 40.23 -16.09
N SER A 59 27.91 40.17 -17.32
CA SER A 59 26.53 40.44 -17.70
C SER A 59 25.69 39.17 -17.69
N ILE A 60 24.36 39.32 -17.73
CA ILE A 60 23.44 38.18 -17.90
C ILE A 60 23.71 37.42 -19.21
N LEU A 61 24.19 38.09 -20.26
CA LEU A 61 24.53 37.43 -21.52
C LEU A 61 25.74 36.51 -21.33
N ASP A 62 26.79 36.99 -20.65
CA ASP A 62 27.97 36.17 -20.32
C ASP A 62 27.59 34.96 -19.45
N ILE A 63 26.61 35.14 -18.55
CA ILE A 63 26.07 34.05 -17.73
C ILE A 63 25.27 33.08 -18.59
N ALA A 64 24.43 33.56 -19.51
CA ALA A 64 23.64 32.70 -20.40
C ALA A 64 24.53 31.82 -21.28
N ASP A 65 25.61 32.39 -21.82
CA ASP A 65 26.58 31.67 -22.65
C ASP A 65 27.34 30.60 -21.85
N ARG A 66 27.71 30.91 -20.59
CA ARG A 66 28.44 29.98 -19.72
C ARG A 66 27.55 28.99 -18.99
N ALA A 67 26.27 29.29 -18.80
CA ALA A 67 25.42 28.48 -17.94
C ALA A 67 25.19 27.06 -18.47
N GLY A 68 25.48 26.77 -19.74
CA GLY A 68 25.47 25.42 -20.29
C GLY A 68 26.72 24.59 -19.98
N GLU A 69 27.79 25.20 -19.46
CA GLU A 69 29.04 24.50 -19.18
C GLU A 69 28.95 23.65 -17.90
N PRO A 70 29.33 22.36 -17.95
CA PRO A 70 29.34 21.52 -16.77
C PRO A 70 30.36 22.03 -15.73
N GLY A 71 29.93 22.22 -14.49
CA GLY A 71 30.80 22.62 -13.38
C GLY A 71 30.77 24.11 -13.04
N VAL A 72 29.95 24.92 -13.71
CA VAL A 72 29.73 26.32 -13.32
C VAL A 72 29.07 26.39 -11.95
N THR A 73 29.72 27.08 -11.01
CA THR A 73 29.20 27.25 -9.66
C THR A 73 28.20 28.40 -9.58
N ALA A 74 27.29 28.38 -8.60
CA ALA A 74 26.35 29.48 -8.36
C ALA A 74 27.05 30.86 -8.20
N ALA A 75 28.28 30.89 -7.68
CA ALA A 75 29.07 32.11 -7.57
C ALA A 75 29.51 32.67 -8.93
N ALA A 76 29.79 31.80 -9.91
CA ALA A 76 30.14 32.20 -11.26
C ALA A 76 28.92 32.74 -12.05
N CYS A 77 27.70 32.36 -11.66
CA CYS A 77 26.44 32.89 -12.20
C CYS A 77 26.00 34.22 -11.57
N MET A 78 26.79 34.82 -10.68
CA MET A 78 26.44 36.11 -10.08
C MET A 78 26.76 37.26 -11.04
N PRO A 79 25.76 38.02 -11.52
CA PRO A 79 26.01 39.19 -12.36
C PRO A 79 26.70 40.28 -11.55
N THR A 80 27.65 40.96 -12.18
CA THR A 80 28.31 42.14 -11.61
C THR A 80 28.03 43.38 -12.45
N SER A 81 27.62 43.25 -13.71
CA SER A 81 27.26 44.40 -14.54
C SER A 81 26.07 45.18 -13.95
N PRO A 82 26.13 46.52 -13.83
CA PRO A 82 25.08 47.30 -13.17
C PRO A 82 23.66 47.09 -13.72
N CYS A 83 23.49 47.09 -15.04
CA CYS A 83 22.19 46.84 -15.67
C CYS A 83 21.69 45.41 -15.43
N SER A 84 22.62 44.45 -15.34
CA SER A 84 22.28 43.05 -15.09
C SER A 84 21.85 42.82 -13.64
N VAL A 85 22.56 43.42 -12.68
CA VAL A 85 22.15 43.39 -11.28
C VAL A 85 20.79 44.08 -11.09
N GLU A 86 20.59 45.22 -11.73
CA GLU A 86 19.31 45.94 -11.69
C GLU A 86 18.15 45.11 -12.25
N ALA A 87 18.36 44.39 -13.37
CA ALA A 87 17.36 43.47 -13.92
C ALA A 87 16.99 42.36 -12.93
N CYS A 88 17.97 41.74 -12.26
CA CYS A 88 17.72 40.74 -11.21
C CYS A 88 16.93 41.33 -10.04
N LEU A 89 17.27 42.54 -9.58
CA LEU A 89 16.56 43.22 -8.49
C LEU A 89 15.11 43.54 -8.85
N ARG A 90 14.84 44.01 -10.08
CA ARG A 90 13.49 44.34 -10.55
C ARG A 90 12.59 43.13 -10.77
N LEU A 91 13.14 42.02 -11.21
CA LEU A 91 12.38 40.78 -11.39
C LEU A 91 12.31 39.92 -10.12
N GLY A 92 13.19 40.18 -9.13
CA GLY A 92 13.29 39.37 -7.91
C GLY A 92 13.94 38.00 -8.14
N VAL A 93 14.62 37.81 -9.26
CA VAL A 93 15.29 36.55 -9.60
C VAL A 93 16.60 36.45 -8.83
N ASP A 94 16.82 35.32 -8.15
CA ASP A 94 18.09 35.03 -7.49
C ASP A 94 19.08 34.48 -8.52
N PRO A 95 20.25 35.11 -8.73
CA PRO A 95 21.21 34.60 -9.71
C PRO A 95 21.72 33.19 -9.42
N ALA A 96 21.64 32.72 -8.17
CA ALA A 96 22.01 31.35 -7.83
C ALA A 96 21.13 30.30 -8.52
N THR A 97 19.89 30.64 -8.88
CA THR A 97 18.97 29.73 -9.60
C THR A 97 19.25 29.67 -11.10
N LEU A 98 20.17 30.49 -11.62
CA LEU A 98 20.55 30.51 -13.04
C LEU A 98 21.63 29.48 -13.38
N ALA A 99 22.28 28.91 -12.37
CA ALA A 99 23.28 27.86 -12.56
C ALA A 99 22.62 26.56 -13.02
N ALA A 100 23.06 26.02 -14.16
CA ALA A 100 22.56 24.74 -14.63
C ALA A 100 22.97 23.62 -13.68
N ARG A 101 22.02 22.72 -13.41
CA ARG A 101 22.26 21.52 -12.60
C ARG A 101 22.38 20.35 -13.55
N PRO A 102 23.46 19.54 -13.45
CA PRO A 102 23.66 18.45 -14.39
C PRO A 102 22.65 17.33 -14.13
N PHE A 103 22.32 16.54 -15.16
CA PHE A 103 21.30 15.49 -15.09
C PHE A 103 21.59 14.46 -13.98
N GLU A 104 22.87 14.18 -13.68
CA GLU A 104 23.27 13.27 -12.60
C GLU A 104 22.83 13.75 -11.22
N HIS A 105 22.60 15.05 -11.03
CA HIS A 105 22.05 15.60 -9.79
C HIS A 105 20.66 15.02 -9.50
N TYR A 106 19.80 14.96 -10.53
CA TYR A 106 18.42 14.50 -10.42
C TYR A 106 18.33 12.98 -10.35
N LEU A 107 19.23 12.26 -11.04
CA LEU A 107 19.34 10.80 -10.94
C LEU A 107 19.65 10.31 -9.51
N ARG A 108 20.38 11.11 -8.71
CA ARG A 108 20.64 10.79 -7.30
C ARG A 108 19.43 11.02 -6.39
N GLN A 109 18.51 11.89 -6.80
CA GLN A 109 17.37 12.31 -5.99
C GLN A 109 16.13 11.45 -6.26
N GLU A 110 15.91 11.08 -7.51
CA GLU A 110 14.74 10.32 -7.92
C GLU A 110 15.04 8.82 -8.07
N ARG A 111 14.08 7.99 -7.66
CA ARG A 111 14.20 6.52 -7.77
C ARG A 111 14.13 6.03 -9.22
N TYR A 112 13.43 6.76 -10.08
CA TYR A 112 13.18 6.37 -11.47
C TYR A 112 13.84 7.37 -12.43
N PRO A 113 14.53 6.89 -13.49
CA PRO A 113 15.24 7.77 -14.43
C PRO A 113 14.30 8.71 -15.18
N GLU A 114 13.08 8.26 -15.50
CA GLU A 114 12.06 9.09 -16.15
C GLU A 114 11.61 10.28 -15.27
N LEU A 115 11.57 10.08 -13.95
CA LEU A 115 11.24 11.15 -13.00
C LEU A 115 12.38 12.15 -12.87
N ALA A 116 13.62 11.67 -12.85
CA ALA A 116 14.79 12.54 -12.90
C ALA A 116 14.78 13.41 -14.17
N LYS A 117 14.41 12.82 -15.32
CA LYS A 117 14.32 13.53 -16.60
C LYS A 117 13.25 14.62 -16.55
N LEU A 118 12.06 14.29 -16.05
CA LEU A 118 10.98 15.27 -15.88
C LEU A 118 11.39 16.43 -14.98
N ALA A 119 12.05 16.15 -13.85
CA ALA A 119 12.54 17.18 -12.93
C ALA A 119 13.64 18.06 -13.55
N PHE A 120 14.59 17.46 -14.27
CA PHE A 120 15.63 18.18 -14.99
C PHE A 120 15.06 19.09 -16.07
N GLU A 121 14.15 18.57 -16.91
CA GLU A 121 13.52 19.35 -17.98
C GLU A 121 12.72 20.53 -17.44
N HIS A 122 12.00 20.35 -16.33
CA HIS A 122 11.24 21.41 -15.68
C HIS A 122 12.14 22.50 -15.08
N ASP A 123 13.17 22.13 -14.31
CA ASP A 123 14.13 23.10 -13.76
C ASP A 123 14.89 23.84 -14.87
N GLU A 124 15.27 23.15 -15.95
CA GLU A 124 15.96 23.73 -17.10
C GLU A 124 15.07 24.70 -17.88
N GLN A 125 13.79 24.36 -18.09
CA GLN A 125 12.79 25.26 -18.68
C GLN A 125 12.65 26.54 -17.85
N LEU A 126 12.45 26.43 -16.54
CA LEU A 126 12.35 27.59 -15.65
C LEU A 126 13.61 28.45 -15.68
N ARG A 127 14.79 27.82 -15.70
CA ARG A 127 16.07 28.52 -15.81
C ARG A 127 16.16 29.33 -17.12
N GLN A 128 15.77 28.73 -18.25
CA GLN A 128 15.76 29.38 -19.55
C GLN A 128 14.76 30.53 -19.61
N GLU A 129 13.55 30.34 -19.08
CA GLU A 129 12.53 31.40 -18.98
C GLU A 129 13.02 32.58 -18.15
N ARG A 130 13.66 32.33 -17.00
CA ARG A 130 14.27 33.35 -16.15
C ARG A 130 15.38 34.10 -16.86
N LEU A 131 16.29 33.39 -17.53
CA LEU A 131 17.35 34.02 -18.32
C LEU A 131 16.78 34.91 -19.43
N LYS A 132 15.77 34.43 -20.15
CA LYS A 132 15.10 35.21 -21.20
C LYS A 132 14.47 36.48 -20.64
N ALA A 133 13.70 36.39 -19.55
CA ALA A 133 13.08 37.54 -18.89
C ALA A 133 14.14 38.56 -18.41
N LEU A 134 15.27 38.07 -17.88
CA LEU A 134 16.39 38.90 -17.45
C LEU A 134 17.09 39.60 -18.62
N ILE A 135 17.27 38.93 -19.76
CA ILE A 135 17.84 39.52 -20.98
C ILE A 135 16.92 40.63 -21.51
N GLU A 136 15.60 40.39 -21.53
CA GLU A 136 14.61 41.37 -21.97
C GLU A 136 14.58 42.60 -21.05
N GLU A 137 14.56 42.42 -19.73
CA GLU A 137 14.56 43.55 -18.79
C GLU A 137 15.91 44.30 -18.80
N ARG A 138 17.04 43.59 -18.97
CA ARG A 138 18.35 44.24 -19.18
C ARG A 138 18.35 45.10 -20.45
N ARG A 139 17.82 44.59 -21.55
CA ARG A 139 17.70 45.34 -22.81
C ARG A 139 16.84 46.59 -22.63
N ARG A 140 15.70 46.45 -21.93
CA ARG A 140 14.82 47.58 -21.58
C ARG A 140 15.53 48.64 -20.74
N LEU A 141 16.37 48.23 -19.79
CA LEU A 141 17.20 49.12 -18.98
C LEU A 141 18.24 49.89 -19.82
N GLU A 142 18.88 49.21 -20.77
CA GLU A 142 19.87 49.83 -21.66
C GLU A 142 19.23 50.82 -22.64
N GLU A 143 18.06 50.48 -23.19
CA GLU A 143 17.30 51.35 -24.09
C GLU A 143 16.71 52.56 -23.33
N GLY A 144 16.14 52.34 -22.15
CA GLY A 144 15.63 53.42 -21.29
C GLY A 144 16.71 54.36 -20.75
N GLY A 145 17.91 53.83 -20.49
CA GLY A 145 19.08 54.59 -20.06
C GLY A 145 19.69 55.47 -21.15
N ARG A 146 19.56 55.09 -22.43
CA ARG A 146 20.02 55.91 -23.57
C ARG A 146 19.06 57.04 -23.96
N GLY A 147 17.82 57.03 -23.47
CA GLY A 147 16.77 57.97 -23.90
C GLY A 147 16.45 59.13 -22.94
N THR A 148 17.06 59.24 -21.76
CA THR A 148 16.58 60.19 -20.71
C THR A 148 17.67 61.04 -20.05
N ALA A 149 18.76 61.33 -20.76
CA ALA A 149 19.66 62.45 -20.41
C ALA A 149 19.28 63.78 -21.11
N ALA A 150 18.29 63.77 -22.01
CA ALA A 150 17.76 64.97 -22.66
C ALA A 150 16.22 64.95 -22.60
N GLY A 151 15.63 65.91 -21.88
CA GLY A 151 14.19 66.17 -21.96
C GLY A 151 13.36 65.59 -20.82
N GLY A 152 13.74 65.90 -19.58
CA GLY A 152 12.77 65.92 -18.48
C GLY A 152 11.68 66.95 -18.77
N LYS A 153 10.59 66.52 -19.44
CA LYS A 153 9.29 67.21 -19.42
C LYS A 153 8.73 67.12 -18.01
N SER A 154 9.31 67.91 -17.12
CA SER A 154 8.62 68.44 -15.95
C SER A 154 7.31 69.04 -16.45
N ARG A 155 6.18 68.40 -16.13
CA ARG A 155 4.86 69.05 -16.16
C ARG A 155 4.89 70.14 -15.10
N THR A 156 5.45 71.29 -15.46
CA THR A 156 5.29 72.55 -14.75
C THR A 156 3.82 72.93 -14.86
N SER A 157 3.10 72.77 -13.75
CA SER A 157 1.87 73.50 -13.53
C SER A 157 2.14 75.01 -13.68
N PRO A 158 1.32 75.78 -14.41
CA PRO A 158 1.52 77.21 -14.52
C PRO A 158 1.06 77.87 -13.22
N GLY A 159 2.00 78.24 -12.36
CA GLY A 159 1.73 79.14 -11.23
C GLY A 159 1.76 80.59 -11.71
N PRO A 160 0.67 81.37 -11.57
CA PRO A 160 0.69 82.77 -11.96
C PRO A 160 1.41 83.58 -10.89
N ARG A 161 2.50 84.24 -11.29
CA ARG A 161 3.05 85.38 -10.57
C ARG A 161 2.21 86.59 -10.95
N SER A 162 1.49 87.15 -9.98
CA SER A 162 0.92 88.50 -10.07
C SER A 162 1.10 89.17 -8.72
N SER A 163 1.98 90.16 -8.69
CA SER A 163 2.12 91.13 -7.62
C SER A 163 1.06 92.22 -7.77
N THR A 164 0.58 92.72 -6.62
CA THR A 164 -0.04 94.04 -6.40
C THR A 164 -1.42 94.33 -6.99
N ALA A 165 -2.47 93.94 -6.26
CA ALA A 165 -3.73 94.66 -6.03
C ALA A 165 -4.39 93.99 -4.80
N GLY A 166 -4.61 94.62 -3.66
CA GLY A 166 -5.54 95.73 -3.45
C GLY A 166 -6.83 95.20 -2.81
N ALA A 167 -6.77 94.76 -1.54
CA ALA A 167 -7.85 94.44 -0.58
C ALA A 167 -9.06 93.53 -0.97
N GLU A 168 -9.51 93.43 -2.22
CA GLU A 168 -10.64 92.58 -2.64
C GLU A 168 -10.24 91.10 -2.85
N ASP A 169 -8.94 90.80 -3.02
CA ASP A 169 -8.38 89.45 -3.22
C ASP A 169 -8.32 88.61 -1.92
N MET A 170 -8.65 89.16 -0.75
CA MET A 170 -8.74 88.36 0.48
C MET A 170 -10.02 87.51 0.55
N VAL A 171 -11.15 88.04 0.08
CA VAL A 171 -12.45 87.35 0.14
C VAL A 171 -12.53 86.24 -0.91
N GLU A 172 -12.02 86.46 -2.13
CA GLU A 172 -11.95 85.41 -3.15
C GLU A 172 -10.92 84.32 -2.80
N ARG A 173 -9.83 84.67 -2.10
CA ARG A 173 -8.88 83.67 -1.57
C ARG A 173 -9.46 82.86 -0.43
N GLU A 174 -10.29 83.45 0.42
CA GLU A 174 -11.05 82.68 1.42
C GLU A 174 -12.11 81.79 0.79
N ALA A 175 -12.85 82.26 -0.22
CA ALA A 175 -13.80 81.45 -0.97
C ALA A 175 -13.13 80.26 -1.67
N ARG A 176 -11.97 80.49 -2.33
CA ARG A 176 -11.17 79.41 -2.93
C ARG A 176 -10.58 78.46 -1.88
N ARG A 177 -10.20 78.95 -0.70
CA ARG A 177 -9.77 78.08 0.42
C ARG A 177 -10.91 77.22 0.95
N LEU A 178 -12.12 77.77 1.05
CA LEU A 178 -13.32 77.03 1.45
C LEU A 178 -13.72 76.02 0.38
N GLU A 179 -13.62 76.35 -0.91
CA GLU A 179 -13.90 75.39 -1.99
C GLU A 179 -12.85 74.28 -2.05
N VAL A 180 -11.57 74.60 -1.84
CA VAL A 180 -10.49 73.59 -1.73
C VAL A 180 -10.70 72.71 -0.49
N MET A 181 -11.15 73.27 0.63
CA MET A 181 -11.49 72.50 1.83
C MET A 181 -12.70 71.59 1.59
N LYS A 182 -13.76 72.09 0.94
CA LYS A 182 -14.95 71.31 0.56
C LYS A 182 -14.59 70.18 -0.40
N ARG A 183 -13.82 70.45 -1.46
CA ARG A 183 -13.34 69.39 -2.38
C ARG A 183 -12.44 68.37 -1.70
N ARG A 184 -11.68 68.78 -0.68
CA ARG A 184 -10.89 67.86 0.13
C ARG A 184 -11.78 66.98 1.00
N GLN A 185 -12.75 67.56 1.69
CA GLN A 185 -13.74 66.82 2.48
C GLN A 185 -14.59 65.89 1.62
N GLU A 186 -15.00 66.31 0.43
CA GLU A 186 -15.72 65.50 -0.55
C GLU A 186 -14.87 64.33 -1.05
N ARG A 187 -13.57 64.52 -1.25
CA ARG A 187 -12.65 63.42 -1.60
C ARG A 187 -12.42 62.46 -0.45
N GLU A 188 -12.30 62.96 0.78
CA GLU A 188 -12.17 62.13 1.98
C GLU A 188 -13.46 61.32 2.24
N LEU A 189 -14.64 61.93 2.04
CA LEU A 189 -15.94 61.25 2.06
C LEU A 189 -16.07 60.22 0.94
N ALA A 190 -15.70 60.57 -0.30
CA ALA A 190 -15.72 59.63 -1.42
C ALA A 190 -14.76 58.46 -1.20
N GLN A 191 -13.60 58.69 -0.58
CA GLN A 191 -12.64 57.65 -0.23
C GLN A 191 -13.16 56.73 0.88
N LEU A 192 -13.86 57.27 1.89
CA LEU A 192 -14.54 56.47 2.91
C LEU A 192 -15.67 55.63 2.33
N VAL A 193 -16.50 56.22 1.46
CA VAL A 193 -17.59 55.51 0.76
C VAL A 193 -17.05 54.41 -0.15
N ALA A 194 -15.97 54.68 -0.89
CA ALA A 194 -15.31 53.67 -1.71
C ALA A 194 -14.70 52.53 -0.88
N TYR A 195 -14.15 52.84 0.30
CA TYR A 195 -13.64 51.85 1.23
C TYR A 195 -14.74 50.96 1.81
N GLU A 196 -15.87 51.54 2.22
CA GLU A 196 -17.03 50.77 2.73
C GLU A 196 -17.67 49.92 1.63
N LEU A 197 -17.77 50.43 0.39
CA LEU A 197 -18.24 49.65 -0.77
C LEU A 197 -17.31 48.46 -1.07
N ALA A 198 -15.99 48.69 -1.13
CA ALA A 198 -15.02 47.63 -1.38
C ALA A 198 -15.00 46.59 -0.25
N ARG A 199 -15.19 47.02 1.01
CA ARG A 199 -15.29 46.13 2.17
C ARG A 199 -16.54 45.26 2.11
N LYS A 200 -17.69 45.85 1.76
CA LYS A 200 -18.97 45.14 1.61
C LYS A 200 -18.92 44.14 0.45
N GLU A 201 -18.35 44.52 -0.70
CA GLU A 201 -18.17 43.62 -1.84
C GLU A 201 -17.25 42.43 -1.51
N MET A 202 -16.21 42.65 -0.69
CA MET A 202 -15.35 41.57 -0.19
C MET A 202 -16.07 40.64 0.78
N GLN A 203 -16.96 41.17 1.62
CA GLN A 203 -17.80 40.37 2.52
C GLN A 203 -18.81 39.53 1.71
N GLU A 204 -19.53 40.14 0.77
CA GLU A 204 -20.48 39.43 -0.09
C GLU A 204 -19.80 38.33 -0.94
N ARG A 205 -18.59 38.60 -1.47
CA ARG A 205 -17.80 37.59 -2.19
C ARG A 205 -17.30 36.46 -1.29
N ALA A 206 -16.99 36.75 -0.02
CA ALA A 206 -16.58 35.74 0.94
C ALA A 206 -17.78 34.87 1.34
N GLU A 207 -18.92 35.48 1.64
CA GLU A 207 -20.18 34.81 1.97
C GLU A 207 -20.68 33.95 0.80
N ALA A 208 -20.64 34.45 -0.44
CA ALA A 208 -21.00 33.69 -1.62
C ALA A 208 -20.11 32.44 -1.78
N LYS A 209 -18.79 32.57 -1.61
CA LYS A 209 -17.86 31.43 -1.67
C LYS A 209 -18.11 30.40 -0.57
N VAL A 210 -18.45 30.85 0.65
CA VAL A 210 -18.79 29.96 1.77
C VAL A 210 -20.10 29.22 1.46
N SER A 211 -21.14 29.91 1.02
CA SER A 211 -22.42 29.28 0.66
C SER A 211 -22.29 28.28 -0.49
N GLU A 212 -21.43 28.55 -1.48
CA GLU A 212 -21.18 27.62 -2.59
C GLU A 212 -20.43 26.37 -2.12
N GLN A 213 -19.46 26.54 -1.21
CA GLN A 213 -18.75 25.42 -0.59
C GLN A 213 -19.67 24.58 0.30
N GLU A 214 -20.56 25.21 1.07
CA GLU A 214 -21.56 24.52 1.88
C GLU A 214 -22.53 23.73 0.99
N ARG A 215 -23.05 24.33 -0.09
CA ARG A 215 -23.93 23.65 -1.05
C ARG A 215 -23.25 22.43 -1.68
N ARG A 216 -21.99 22.58 -2.12
CA ARG A 216 -21.20 21.45 -2.67
C ARG A 216 -20.91 20.38 -1.62
N ALA A 217 -20.70 20.77 -0.35
CA ALA A 217 -20.48 19.84 0.74
C ALA A 217 -21.76 19.08 1.11
N GLU A 218 -22.92 19.73 1.06
CA GLU A 218 -24.23 19.09 1.25
C GLU A 218 -24.57 18.13 0.10
N GLU A 219 -24.38 18.54 -1.15
CA GLU A 219 -24.53 17.66 -2.32
C GLU A 219 -23.62 16.43 -2.20
N ALA A 220 -22.36 16.60 -1.77
CA ALA A 220 -21.43 15.50 -1.55
C ALA A 220 -21.86 14.59 -0.37
N ARG A 221 -22.44 15.14 0.70
CA ARG A 221 -22.98 14.36 1.82
C ARG A 221 -24.19 13.53 1.39
N GLN A 222 -25.11 14.13 0.64
CA GLN A 222 -26.29 13.44 0.10
C GLN A 222 -25.89 12.34 -0.89
N ALA A 223 -24.95 12.60 -1.80
CA ALA A 223 -24.43 11.60 -2.73
C ALA A 223 -23.76 10.42 -1.99
N LYS A 224 -23.02 10.70 -0.91
CA LYS A 224 -22.42 9.65 -0.08
C LYS A 224 -23.46 8.82 0.66
N GLN A 225 -24.50 9.44 1.21
CA GLN A 225 -25.61 8.74 1.85
C GLN A 225 -26.37 7.85 0.86
N ALA A 226 -26.66 8.34 -0.34
CA ALA A 226 -27.29 7.55 -1.40
C ALA A 226 -26.41 6.35 -1.81
N ALA A 227 -25.10 6.57 -2.02
CA ALA A 227 -24.16 5.49 -2.34
C ALA A 227 -24.05 4.44 -1.22
N ASP A 228 -24.04 4.86 0.05
CA ASP A 228 -24.03 3.95 1.20
C ASP A 228 -25.34 3.16 1.31
N GLU A 229 -26.49 3.75 0.99
CA GLU A 229 -27.78 3.07 0.95
C GLU A 229 -27.86 2.06 -0.20
N GLU A 230 -27.40 2.41 -1.39
CA GLU A 230 -27.30 1.51 -2.54
C GLU A 230 -26.35 0.35 -2.25
N TRP A 231 -25.20 0.63 -1.62
CA TRP A 231 -24.26 -0.41 -1.20
C TRP A 231 -24.88 -1.36 -0.17
N ARG A 232 -25.64 -0.84 0.82
CA ARG A 232 -26.38 -1.68 1.78
C ARG A 232 -27.48 -2.50 1.11
N ARG A 233 -28.16 -1.98 0.08
CA ARG A 233 -29.16 -2.74 -0.69
C ARG A 233 -28.49 -3.87 -1.47
N GLN A 234 -27.40 -3.58 -2.18
CA GLN A 234 -26.63 -4.59 -2.91
C GLN A 234 -26.04 -5.66 -1.98
N GLN A 235 -25.61 -5.30 -0.77
CA GLN A 235 -25.15 -6.28 0.23
C GLN A 235 -26.29 -7.20 0.69
N ARG A 236 -27.47 -6.65 1.00
CA ARG A 236 -28.63 -7.47 1.38
C ARG A 236 -29.10 -8.36 0.23
N GLU A 237 -29.04 -7.87 -1.00
CA GLU A 237 -29.40 -8.65 -2.20
C GLU A 237 -28.42 -9.80 -2.43
N ARG A 238 -27.10 -9.56 -2.26
CA ARG A 238 -26.08 -10.61 -2.31
C ARG A 238 -26.21 -11.62 -1.17
N GLU A 239 -26.55 -11.20 0.04
CA GLU A 239 -26.83 -12.11 1.16
C GLU A 239 -28.09 -12.94 0.94
N MET A 240 -29.16 -12.34 0.40
CA MET A 240 -30.39 -13.05 0.03
C MET A 240 -30.13 -14.07 -1.08
N GLN A 241 -29.34 -13.72 -2.10
CA GLN A 241 -28.95 -14.64 -3.18
C GLN A 241 -28.11 -15.81 -2.64
N ARG A 242 -27.14 -15.55 -1.76
CA ARG A 242 -26.34 -16.59 -1.11
C ARG A 242 -27.18 -17.52 -0.25
N LYS A 243 -28.15 -16.99 0.51
CA LYS A 243 -29.08 -17.80 1.31
C LYS A 243 -29.98 -18.67 0.45
N VAL A 244 -30.49 -18.15 -0.66
CA VAL A 244 -31.31 -18.94 -1.60
C VAL A 244 -30.48 -20.05 -2.26
N GLU A 245 -29.21 -19.79 -2.59
CA GLU A 245 -28.30 -20.78 -3.16
C GLU A 245 -27.87 -21.85 -2.14
N GLU A 246 -27.62 -21.47 -0.88
CA GLU A 246 -27.36 -22.41 0.22
C GLU A 246 -28.59 -23.28 0.54
N GLU A 247 -29.79 -22.69 0.62
CA GLU A 247 -31.02 -23.46 0.83
C GLU A 247 -31.30 -24.44 -0.33
N ALA A 248 -30.95 -24.08 -1.57
CA ALA A 248 -31.06 -24.99 -2.71
C ALA A 248 -30.10 -26.18 -2.58
N ARG A 249 -28.83 -25.92 -2.22
CA ARG A 249 -27.82 -26.96 -1.99
C ARG A 249 -28.17 -27.86 -0.81
N GLU A 250 -28.70 -27.30 0.27
CA GLU A 250 -29.18 -28.09 1.42
C GLU A 250 -30.38 -28.95 1.06
N ARG A 251 -31.32 -28.46 0.23
CA ARG A 251 -32.44 -29.26 -0.29
C ARG A 251 -31.94 -30.42 -1.16
N ASP A 252 -30.95 -30.19 -2.01
CA ASP A 252 -30.37 -31.25 -2.86
C ASP A 252 -29.63 -32.31 -2.03
N ILE A 253 -28.88 -31.91 -1.00
CA ILE A 253 -28.21 -32.84 -0.07
C ILE A 253 -29.25 -33.66 0.70
N LYS A 254 -30.32 -33.03 1.19
CA LYS A 254 -31.38 -33.70 1.96
C LYS A 254 -32.17 -34.70 1.11
N VAL A 255 -32.36 -34.43 -0.17
CA VAL A 255 -32.96 -35.38 -1.13
C VAL A 255 -32.02 -36.56 -1.38
N GLN A 256 -30.71 -36.32 -1.54
CA GLN A 256 -29.73 -37.39 -1.72
C GLN A 256 -29.56 -38.26 -0.47
N GLU A 257 -29.62 -37.68 0.73
CA GLU A 257 -29.58 -38.42 1.99
C GLU A 257 -30.87 -39.22 2.23
N ALA A 258 -32.03 -38.67 1.90
CA ALA A 258 -33.30 -39.40 1.96
C ALA A 258 -33.35 -40.58 0.98
N GLU A 259 -32.77 -40.43 -0.22
CA GLU A 259 -32.63 -41.55 -1.17
C GLU A 259 -31.66 -42.62 -0.68
N ARG A 260 -30.54 -42.24 -0.05
CA ARG A 260 -29.57 -43.19 0.53
C ARG A 260 -30.19 -43.95 1.71
N HIS A 261 -30.86 -43.25 2.62
CA HIS A 261 -31.56 -43.86 3.74
C HIS A 261 -32.71 -44.79 3.28
N ARG A 262 -33.42 -44.44 2.20
CA ARG A 262 -34.45 -45.30 1.61
C ARG A 262 -33.86 -46.58 1.02
N ARG A 263 -32.71 -46.51 0.34
CA ARG A 263 -32.00 -47.67 -0.22
C ARG A 263 -31.40 -48.56 0.87
N GLU A 264 -30.88 -47.97 1.95
CA GLU A 264 -30.37 -48.70 3.12
C GLU A 264 -31.49 -49.42 3.90
N MET A 265 -32.64 -48.76 4.11
CA MET A 265 -33.79 -49.39 4.75
C MET A 265 -34.41 -50.53 3.92
N GLU A 266 -34.38 -50.43 2.59
CA GLU A 266 -34.85 -51.48 1.69
C GLU A 266 -33.91 -52.70 1.69
N LEU A 267 -32.60 -52.48 1.77
CA LEU A 267 -31.60 -53.55 1.93
C LEU A 267 -31.74 -54.24 3.30
N LEU A 268 -31.92 -53.47 4.38
CA LEU A 268 -32.12 -54.01 5.73
C LEU A 268 -33.41 -54.84 5.85
N GLN A 269 -34.50 -54.43 5.17
CA GLN A 269 -35.75 -55.19 5.14
C GLN A 269 -35.59 -56.51 4.38
N ARG A 270 -34.88 -56.51 3.24
CA ARG A 270 -34.57 -57.74 2.49
C ARG A 270 -33.69 -58.69 3.28
N GLU A 271 -32.69 -58.18 4.00
CA GLU A 271 -31.86 -58.99 4.90
C GLU A 271 -32.66 -59.58 6.07
N GLN A 272 -33.59 -58.82 6.67
CA GLN A 272 -34.47 -59.34 7.73
C GLN A 272 -35.49 -60.38 7.22
N GLU A 273 -35.97 -60.27 5.99
CA GLU A 273 -36.85 -61.25 5.36
C GLU A 273 -36.09 -62.55 5.02
N GLU A 274 -34.85 -62.44 4.54
CA GLU A 274 -33.98 -63.59 4.33
C GLU A 274 -33.57 -64.26 5.64
N GLU A 275 -33.32 -63.50 6.71
CA GLU A 275 -32.99 -64.03 8.02
C GLU A 275 -34.20 -64.74 8.66
N LYS A 276 -35.42 -64.20 8.49
CA LYS A 276 -36.67 -64.87 8.91
C LYS A 276 -36.92 -66.16 8.13
N ARG A 277 -36.66 -66.18 6.81
CA ARG A 277 -36.72 -67.42 6.00
C ARG A 277 -35.72 -68.47 6.45
N ARG A 278 -34.48 -68.07 6.76
CA ARG A 278 -33.45 -69.01 7.27
C ARG A 278 -33.80 -69.54 8.66
N ARG A 279 -34.43 -68.73 9.52
CA ARG A 279 -34.92 -69.16 10.85
C ARG A 279 -36.12 -70.10 10.75
N GLN A 280 -37.05 -69.87 9.83
CA GLN A 280 -38.18 -70.77 9.57
C GLN A 280 -37.71 -72.10 8.96
N GLU A 281 -36.81 -72.07 7.97
CA GLU A 281 -36.22 -73.29 7.39
C GLU A 281 -35.39 -74.10 8.40
N ALA A 282 -34.76 -73.44 9.39
CA ALA A 282 -34.06 -74.12 10.49
C ALA A 282 -35.03 -74.75 11.50
N TYR A 283 -36.11 -74.06 11.85
CA TYR A 283 -37.16 -74.55 12.76
C TYR A 283 -37.93 -75.75 12.17
N ASP A 284 -38.23 -75.73 10.87
CA ASP A 284 -38.93 -76.83 10.18
C ASP A 284 -38.04 -78.08 10.07
N ARG A 285 -36.73 -77.92 9.83
CA ARG A 285 -35.74 -79.02 9.85
C ARG A 285 -35.48 -79.58 11.25
N GLU A 286 -35.82 -78.85 12.31
CA GLU A 286 -35.73 -79.30 13.70
C GLU A 286 -37.00 -80.04 14.13
N GLN A 287 -38.18 -79.57 13.70
CA GLN A 287 -39.47 -80.26 13.85
C GLN A 287 -39.54 -81.58 13.08
N GLU A 288 -38.96 -81.68 11.87
CA GLU A 288 -38.87 -82.95 11.15
C GLU A 288 -37.91 -83.96 11.80
N ARG A 289 -36.84 -83.49 12.44
CA ARG A 289 -35.91 -84.35 13.20
C ARG A 289 -36.56 -84.88 14.47
N MET A 290 -37.35 -84.07 15.16
CA MET A 290 -38.12 -84.48 16.34
C MET A 290 -39.22 -85.49 15.99
N ARG A 291 -39.99 -85.26 14.92
CA ARG A 291 -41.03 -86.20 14.47
C ARG A 291 -40.46 -87.55 14.01
N LYS A 292 -39.33 -87.56 13.29
CA LYS A 292 -38.64 -88.81 12.89
C LYS A 292 -38.03 -89.57 14.06
N ALA A 293 -37.56 -88.87 15.11
CA ALA A 293 -37.07 -89.49 16.33
C ALA A 293 -38.19 -90.09 17.20
N GLU A 294 -39.38 -89.48 17.17
CA GLU A 294 -40.54 -89.93 17.93
C GLU A 294 -41.24 -91.14 17.28
N THR A 295 -41.34 -91.18 15.94
CA THR A 295 -41.84 -92.36 15.22
C THR A 295 -40.88 -93.55 15.33
N ALA A 296 -39.56 -93.30 15.30
CA ALA A 296 -38.56 -94.35 15.48
C ALA A 296 -38.58 -94.96 16.89
N ARG A 297 -38.92 -94.17 17.93
CA ARG A 297 -39.13 -94.65 19.31
C ARG A 297 -40.40 -95.49 19.47
N GLN A 298 -41.50 -95.08 18.83
CA GLN A 298 -42.76 -95.83 18.88
C GLN A 298 -42.68 -97.17 18.11
N GLU A 299 -41.94 -97.21 16.99
CA GLU A 299 -41.71 -98.44 16.24
C GLU A 299 -40.76 -99.41 16.96
N THR A 300 -39.74 -98.90 17.67
CA THR A 300 -38.87 -99.75 18.50
C THR A 300 -39.54 -100.28 19.77
N GLU A 301 -40.44 -99.51 20.40
CA GLU A 301 -41.21 -99.98 21.57
C GLU A 301 -42.25 -101.05 21.20
N ARG A 302 -42.85 -100.97 20.00
CA ARG A 302 -43.79 -101.96 19.50
C ARG A 302 -43.11 -103.30 19.15
N ILE A 303 -41.93 -103.24 18.51
CA ILE A 303 -41.17 -104.45 18.13
C ILE A 303 -40.55 -105.14 19.35
N LEU A 304 -40.18 -104.40 20.42
CA LEU A 304 -39.67 -105.00 21.66
C LEU A 304 -40.76 -105.74 22.47
N ARG A 305 -41.99 -105.21 22.50
CA ARG A 305 -43.14 -105.87 23.17
C ARG A 305 -43.58 -107.15 22.47
N GLU A 306 -43.61 -107.15 21.14
CA GLU A 306 -43.99 -108.34 20.34
C GLU A 306 -42.94 -109.47 20.42
N GLN A 307 -41.65 -109.14 20.66
CA GLN A 307 -40.59 -110.15 20.82
C GLN A 307 -40.50 -110.74 22.24
N GLN A 308 -41.04 -110.08 23.28
CA GLN A 308 -41.05 -110.60 24.65
C GLN A 308 -42.15 -111.64 24.89
N GLU A 309 -43.32 -111.53 24.24
CA GLU A 309 -44.44 -112.47 24.41
C GLU A 309 -44.23 -113.82 23.68
N VAL A 310 -43.41 -113.84 22.62
CA VAL A 310 -43.10 -115.04 21.82
C VAL A 310 -41.99 -115.89 22.47
N VAL A 311 -41.07 -115.27 23.21
CA VAL A 311 -39.96 -115.95 23.90
C VAL A 311 -40.42 -116.64 25.19
N GLU A 312 -41.37 -116.04 25.92
CA GLU A 312 -41.99 -116.63 27.12
C GLU A 312 -42.84 -117.88 26.77
N ARG A 313 -43.57 -117.86 25.64
CA ARG A 313 -44.37 -119.02 25.18
C ARG A 313 -43.51 -120.20 24.68
N ARG A 314 -42.35 -119.96 24.06
CA ARG A 314 -41.46 -121.02 23.56
C ARG A 314 -40.55 -121.64 24.63
N LYS A 315 -40.26 -120.94 25.73
CA LYS A 315 -39.46 -121.47 26.86
C LYS A 315 -40.24 -122.45 27.75
N ALA A 316 -41.56 -122.38 27.79
CA ALA A 316 -42.39 -123.27 28.63
C ALA A 316 -42.71 -124.64 27.97
N GLU A 317 -42.60 -124.75 26.65
CA GLU A 317 -43.00 -125.93 25.88
C GLU A 317 -41.82 -126.89 25.54
N MET A 318 -40.58 -126.37 25.48
CA MET A 318 -39.37 -127.19 25.23
C MET A 318 -38.82 -127.90 26.48
N ALA A 319 -39.17 -127.47 27.69
CA ALA A 319 -38.65 -128.07 28.92
C ALA A 319 -39.32 -129.41 29.33
N LYS A 320 -40.39 -129.85 28.64
CA LYS A 320 -41.19 -131.04 29.02
C LYS A 320 -41.07 -132.25 28.09
N ARG A 321 -40.26 -132.20 27.02
CA ARG A 321 -40.13 -133.33 26.05
C ARG A 321 -38.69 -133.73 25.70
N ASP A 322 -37.70 -133.03 26.21
CA ASP A 322 -36.28 -133.38 26.03
C ASP A 322 -35.77 -134.43 27.03
N GLU A 323 -36.61 -134.92 27.95
CA GLU A 323 -36.26 -136.01 28.88
C GLU A 323 -36.44 -137.43 28.30
N GLU A 324 -37.09 -137.60 27.14
CA GLU A 324 -37.47 -138.91 26.61
C GLU A 324 -36.65 -139.39 25.39
N ARG A 325 -35.67 -138.59 24.89
CA ARG A 325 -34.89 -138.94 23.67
C ARG A 325 -33.45 -139.43 23.92
N GLU A 326 -32.99 -139.43 25.17
CA GLU A 326 -31.61 -139.82 25.53
C GLU A 326 -31.41 -141.34 25.74
N LYS A 327 -32.47 -142.14 25.88
CA LYS A 327 -32.34 -143.56 26.28
C LYS A 327 -32.24 -144.58 25.12
N VAL A 328 -32.26 -144.15 23.86
CA VAL A 328 -32.33 -145.08 22.69
C VAL A 328 -31.06 -145.10 21.82
N LYS A 329 -30.05 -144.26 22.08
CA LYS A 329 -28.87 -144.14 21.20
C LYS A 329 -27.59 -144.86 21.66
N LEU A 330 -27.70 -145.77 22.63
CA LEU A 330 -26.56 -146.54 23.16
C LEU A 330 -26.43 -147.97 22.59
N ALA A 331 -27.29 -148.39 21.66
CA ALA A 331 -27.28 -149.75 21.09
C ALA A 331 -26.77 -149.85 19.63
N GLN A 332 -26.26 -148.76 19.02
CA GLN A 332 -25.84 -148.73 17.61
C GLN A 332 -24.40 -148.23 17.42
N ALA A 333 -23.47 -148.65 18.30
CA ALA A 333 -22.07 -148.20 18.23
C ALA A 333 -21.11 -149.26 17.68
N GLU A 334 -21.46 -150.55 17.70
CA GLU A 334 -20.52 -151.62 17.28
C GLU A 334 -20.44 -151.82 15.76
N GLU A 335 -21.42 -151.32 15.00
CA GLU A 335 -21.44 -151.39 13.52
C GLU A 335 -20.60 -150.29 12.84
N ARG A 336 -20.13 -149.27 13.59
CA ARG A 336 -19.38 -148.12 13.03
C ARG A 336 -17.87 -148.33 12.88
N ALA A 337 -17.34 -149.48 13.31
CA ALA A 337 -15.90 -149.72 13.32
C ALA A 337 -15.32 -150.05 11.92
N ALA A 338 -16.11 -150.61 10.99
CA ALA A 338 -15.64 -150.90 9.63
C ALA A 338 -15.73 -149.69 8.66
N ALA A 339 -16.66 -148.75 8.90
CA ALA A 339 -16.84 -147.54 8.08
C ALA A 339 -15.80 -146.43 8.32
N ASN A 340 -15.03 -146.52 9.42
CA ASN A 340 -14.11 -145.45 9.85
C ASN A 340 -12.77 -145.42 9.09
N ALA A 341 -12.37 -146.51 8.43
CA ALA A 341 -11.10 -146.58 7.71
C ALA A 341 -11.13 -145.86 6.34
N GLU A 342 -12.26 -145.88 5.64
CA GLU A 342 -12.43 -145.15 4.36
C GLU A 342 -12.68 -143.65 4.56
N ALA A 343 -13.30 -143.26 5.69
CA ALA A 343 -13.55 -141.86 6.04
C ALA A 343 -12.26 -141.07 6.33
N GLN A 344 -11.22 -141.70 6.89
CA GLN A 344 -9.94 -141.02 7.20
C GLN A 344 -9.16 -140.61 5.94
N ARG A 345 -9.20 -141.38 4.85
CA ARG A 345 -8.53 -141.01 3.59
C ARG A 345 -9.21 -139.82 2.90
N GLN A 346 -10.54 -139.75 2.95
CA GLN A 346 -11.29 -138.61 2.39
C GLN A 346 -11.17 -137.34 3.26
N ALA A 347 -10.98 -137.48 4.58
CA ALA A 347 -10.74 -136.35 5.47
C ALA A 347 -9.36 -135.71 5.26
N ALA A 348 -8.32 -136.51 5.04
CA ALA A 348 -6.96 -136.01 4.80
C ALA A 348 -6.86 -135.15 3.52
N ALA A 349 -7.53 -135.56 2.43
CA ALA A 349 -7.57 -134.79 1.18
C ALA A 349 -8.30 -133.44 1.32
N ARG A 350 -9.33 -133.36 2.17
CA ARG A 350 -10.07 -132.10 2.45
C ARG A 350 -9.24 -131.13 3.28
N ILE A 351 -8.40 -131.63 4.20
CA ILE A 351 -7.51 -130.79 5.02
C ILE A 351 -6.42 -130.15 4.16
N ALA A 352 -5.84 -130.88 3.20
CA ALA A 352 -4.83 -130.34 2.29
C ALA A 352 -5.39 -129.22 1.38
N ALA A 353 -6.57 -129.44 0.78
CA ALA A 353 -7.23 -128.44 -0.07
C ALA A 353 -7.63 -127.16 0.71
N ALA A 354 -8.03 -127.30 1.98
CA ALA A 354 -8.35 -126.16 2.84
C ALA A 354 -7.11 -125.32 3.20
N GLN A 355 -5.94 -125.96 3.37
CA GLN A 355 -4.69 -125.26 3.69
C GLN A 355 -4.15 -124.45 2.51
N GLU A 356 -4.26 -124.96 1.27
CA GLU A 356 -3.86 -124.20 0.07
C GLU A 356 -4.81 -123.02 -0.20
N SER A 357 -6.12 -123.21 -0.03
CA SER A 357 -7.10 -122.12 -0.13
C SER A 357 -6.82 -121.00 0.89
N ASN A 358 -6.49 -121.35 2.13
CA ASN A 358 -6.15 -120.37 3.16
C ASN A 358 -4.85 -119.60 2.85
N LYS A 359 -3.83 -120.25 2.28
CA LYS A 359 -2.60 -119.57 1.86
C LYS A 359 -2.86 -118.56 0.73
N ALA A 360 -3.68 -118.93 -0.26
CA ALA A 360 -4.07 -118.03 -1.34
C ALA A 360 -4.88 -116.81 -0.86
N ILE A 361 -5.76 -117.01 0.14
CA ILE A 361 -6.52 -115.90 0.75
C ILE A 361 -5.60 -114.93 1.51
N MET A 362 -4.58 -115.44 2.21
CA MET A 362 -3.64 -114.59 2.96
C MET A 362 -2.70 -113.80 2.04
N GLN A 363 -2.29 -114.37 0.89
CA GLN A 363 -1.51 -113.64 -0.11
C GLN A 363 -2.34 -112.51 -0.73
N LYS A 364 -3.59 -112.78 -1.15
CA LYS A 364 -4.49 -111.73 -1.66
C LYS A 364 -4.72 -110.59 -0.65
N LYS A 365 -4.85 -110.90 0.65
CA LYS A 365 -4.98 -109.88 1.69
C LYS A 365 -3.74 -109.00 1.85
N ARG A 366 -2.53 -109.54 1.61
CA ARG A 366 -1.28 -108.74 1.60
C ARG A 366 -1.23 -107.83 0.39
N ASP A 367 -1.49 -108.38 -0.80
CA ASP A 367 -1.45 -107.61 -2.04
C ASP A 367 -2.51 -106.47 -2.02
N GLU A 368 -3.72 -106.74 -1.51
CA GLU A 368 -4.76 -105.73 -1.33
C GLU A 368 -4.39 -104.65 -0.29
N TYR A 369 -3.61 -105.00 0.75
CA TYR A 369 -3.15 -104.04 1.75
C TYR A 369 -2.06 -103.12 1.17
N ASP A 370 -1.10 -103.70 0.45
CA ASP A 370 0.00 -102.96 -0.17
C ASP A 370 -0.51 -102.05 -1.30
N GLU A 371 -1.49 -102.50 -2.08
CA GLU A 371 -2.16 -101.69 -3.09
C GLU A 371 -2.96 -100.53 -2.46
N ARG A 372 -3.66 -100.78 -1.35
CA ARG A 372 -4.35 -99.71 -0.60
C ARG A 372 -3.38 -98.69 0.03
N GLN A 373 -2.21 -99.13 0.48
CA GLN A 373 -1.16 -98.24 0.99
C GLN A 373 -0.62 -97.33 -0.12
N ARG A 374 -0.28 -97.89 -1.28
CA ARG A 374 0.20 -97.11 -2.45
C ARG A 374 -0.83 -96.09 -2.94
N GLN A 375 -2.08 -96.50 -3.08
CA GLN A 375 -3.16 -95.59 -3.50
C GLN A 375 -3.44 -94.47 -2.48
N ASN A 376 -3.17 -94.68 -1.20
CA ASN A 376 -3.28 -93.62 -0.18
C ASN A 376 -2.09 -92.66 -0.23
N GLU A 377 -0.87 -93.17 -0.45
CA GLU A 377 0.32 -92.34 -0.61
C GLU A 377 0.27 -91.49 -1.88
N GLU A 378 -0.20 -92.04 -2.99
CA GLU A 378 -0.40 -91.29 -4.24
C GLU A 378 -1.45 -90.20 -4.07
N ARG A 379 -2.58 -90.49 -3.43
CA ARG A 379 -3.60 -89.47 -3.10
C ARG A 379 -3.07 -88.38 -2.18
N ARG A 380 -2.17 -88.72 -1.25
CA ARG A 380 -1.53 -87.74 -0.37
C ARG A 380 -0.56 -86.85 -1.14
N ARG A 381 0.30 -87.44 -1.96
CA ARG A 381 1.25 -86.69 -2.82
C ARG A 381 0.53 -85.78 -3.81
N GLN A 382 -0.57 -86.24 -4.41
CA GLN A 382 -1.40 -85.42 -5.30
C GLN A 382 -2.01 -84.23 -4.57
N ARG A 383 -2.57 -84.42 -3.36
CA ARG A 383 -3.13 -83.33 -2.56
C ARG A 383 -2.07 -82.34 -2.08
N ASP A 384 -0.87 -82.81 -1.75
CA ASP A 384 0.22 -81.95 -1.30
C ASP A 384 0.75 -81.10 -2.47
N LEU A 385 0.88 -81.67 -3.68
CA LEU A 385 1.20 -80.93 -4.92
C LEU A 385 0.12 -79.91 -5.31
N GLU A 386 -1.16 -80.29 -5.23
CA GLU A 386 -2.28 -79.38 -5.47
C GLU A 386 -2.28 -78.21 -4.46
N ARG A 387 -1.99 -78.48 -3.18
CA ARG A 387 -1.86 -77.43 -2.15
C ARG A 387 -0.69 -76.49 -2.41
N GLU A 388 0.47 -77.00 -2.80
CA GLU A 388 1.64 -76.18 -3.12
C GLU A 388 1.37 -75.28 -4.34
N GLN A 389 0.75 -75.82 -5.40
CA GLN A 389 0.33 -75.04 -6.57
C GLN A 389 -0.71 -73.97 -6.20
N GLU A 390 -1.72 -74.31 -5.41
CA GLU A 390 -2.70 -73.33 -4.91
C GLU A 390 -2.07 -72.24 -4.04
N GLU A 391 -1.08 -72.57 -3.21
CA GLU A 391 -0.36 -71.61 -2.38
C GLU A 391 0.53 -70.68 -3.22
N GLU A 392 1.23 -71.20 -4.23
CA GLU A 392 2.02 -70.40 -5.16
C GLU A 392 1.13 -69.45 -5.98
N GLU A 393 0.03 -69.95 -6.53
CA GLU A 393 -0.96 -69.12 -7.24
C GLU A 393 -1.53 -68.02 -6.33
N LYS A 394 -1.83 -68.34 -5.07
CA LYS A 394 -2.27 -67.34 -4.07
C LYS A 394 -1.20 -66.29 -3.80
N ARG A 395 0.07 -66.67 -3.65
CA ARG A 395 1.19 -65.74 -3.44
C ARG A 395 1.42 -64.84 -4.65
N GLU A 396 1.33 -65.37 -5.87
CA GLU A 396 1.43 -64.55 -7.08
C GLU A 396 0.26 -63.57 -7.22
N LEU A 397 -0.95 -64.03 -6.92
CA LEU A 397 -2.14 -63.18 -6.93
C LEU A 397 -2.04 -62.05 -5.90
N GLU A 398 -1.53 -62.35 -4.70
CA GLU A 398 -1.30 -61.36 -3.64
C GLU A 398 -0.22 -60.34 -4.04
N LYS A 399 0.91 -60.79 -4.60
CA LYS A 399 1.94 -59.89 -5.17
C LYS A 399 1.39 -59.00 -6.27
N ARG A 400 0.55 -59.52 -7.17
CA ARG A 400 -0.11 -58.70 -8.21
C ARG A 400 -1.06 -57.67 -7.60
N LYS A 401 -1.82 -58.05 -6.58
CA LYS A 401 -2.69 -57.11 -5.84
C LYS A 401 -1.87 -56.04 -5.11
N ASP A 402 -0.73 -56.40 -4.52
CA ASP A 402 0.18 -55.43 -3.89
C ASP A 402 0.80 -54.47 -4.90
N GLN A 403 1.24 -54.98 -6.05
CA GLN A 403 1.73 -54.14 -7.14
C GLN A 403 0.64 -53.19 -7.66
N GLN A 404 -0.60 -53.66 -7.77
CA GLN A 404 -1.74 -52.80 -8.15
C GLN A 404 -2.04 -51.75 -7.07
N ARG A 405 -2.00 -52.12 -5.79
CA ARG A 405 -2.16 -51.17 -4.67
C ARG A 405 -1.07 -50.10 -4.68
N GLN A 406 0.18 -50.51 -4.88
CA GLN A 406 1.32 -49.61 -4.92
C GLN A 406 1.26 -48.69 -6.15
N ALA A 407 0.94 -49.23 -7.33
CA ALA A 407 0.79 -48.43 -8.55
C ALA A 407 -0.35 -47.40 -8.41
N ALA A 408 -1.49 -47.80 -7.85
CA ALA A 408 -2.60 -46.89 -7.58
C ALA A 408 -2.23 -45.79 -6.56
N TYR A 409 -1.44 -46.13 -5.52
CA TYR A 409 -0.93 -45.15 -4.57
C TYR A 409 0.04 -44.17 -5.21
N ASP A 410 0.98 -44.65 -6.01
CA ASP A 410 1.97 -43.81 -6.70
C ASP A 410 1.30 -42.91 -7.74
N GLU A 411 0.28 -43.40 -8.45
CA GLU A 411 -0.53 -42.60 -9.37
C GLU A 411 -1.34 -41.52 -8.64
N ALA A 412 -1.94 -41.85 -7.49
CA ALA A 412 -2.63 -40.88 -6.65
C ALA A 412 -1.67 -39.80 -6.12
N GLN A 413 -0.46 -40.19 -5.68
CA GLN A 413 0.59 -39.25 -5.25
C GLN A 413 1.06 -38.34 -6.39
N ARG A 414 1.20 -38.87 -7.62
CA ARG A 414 1.54 -38.05 -8.80
C ARG A 414 0.46 -37.03 -9.10
N HIS A 415 -0.81 -37.44 -9.10
CA HIS A 415 -1.91 -36.51 -9.32
C HIS A 415 -2.02 -35.44 -8.22
N GLU A 416 -1.76 -35.79 -6.96
CA GLU A 416 -1.72 -34.83 -5.87
C GLU A 416 -0.55 -33.84 -6.04
N ALA A 417 0.65 -34.33 -6.39
CA ALA A 417 1.81 -33.51 -6.66
C ALA A 417 1.60 -32.57 -7.87
N GLU A 418 0.98 -33.05 -8.95
CA GLU A 418 0.60 -32.24 -10.12
C GLU A 418 -0.39 -31.15 -9.75
N ARG A 419 -1.42 -31.48 -8.96
CA ARG A 419 -2.41 -30.52 -8.48
C ARG A 419 -1.76 -29.45 -7.59
N ILE A 420 -0.89 -29.84 -6.67
CA ILE A 420 -0.13 -28.91 -5.83
C ILE A 420 0.75 -28.00 -6.70
N ALA A 421 1.47 -28.58 -7.67
CA ALA A 421 2.32 -27.82 -8.59
C ALA A 421 1.50 -26.81 -9.43
N GLU A 422 0.32 -27.20 -9.91
CA GLU A 422 -0.57 -26.31 -10.65
C GLU A 422 -1.07 -25.15 -9.77
N VAL A 423 -1.48 -25.42 -8.53
CA VAL A 423 -1.92 -24.40 -7.57
C VAL A 423 -0.78 -23.42 -7.28
N LEU A 424 0.43 -23.92 -7.02
CA LEU A 424 1.60 -23.08 -6.77
C LEU A 424 1.99 -22.27 -8.01
N ARG A 425 1.86 -22.83 -9.22
CA ARG A 425 2.11 -22.09 -10.48
C ARG A 425 1.12 -20.94 -10.63
N LYS A 426 -0.18 -21.21 -10.46
CA LYS A 426 -1.23 -20.17 -10.50
C LYS A 426 -1.03 -19.10 -9.44
N GLN A 427 -0.54 -19.47 -8.25
CA GLN A 427 -0.23 -18.50 -7.20
C GLN A 427 0.95 -17.61 -7.59
N LYS A 428 2.04 -18.19 -8.10
CA LYS A 428 3.19 -17.42 -8.60
C LYS A 428 2.81 -16.47 -9.72
N GLU A 429 2.04 -16.93 -10.71
CA GLU A 429 1.54 -16.09 -11.81
C GLU A 429 0.72 -14.90 -11.29
N LYS A 430 -0.17 -15.12 -10.32
CA LYS A 430 -0.96 -14.06 -9.68
C LYS A 430 -0.10 -13.10 -8.86
N ASP A 431 0.88 -13.62 -8.11
CA ASP A 431 1.78 -12.81 -7.31
C ASP A 431 2.67 -11.93 -8.20
N GLU A 432 3.13 -12.45 -9.34
CA GLU A 432 3.85 -11.70 -10.37
C GLU A 432 2.97 -10.63 -11.02
N GLU A 433 1.72 -10.95 -11.36
CA GLU A 433 0.75 -9.99 -11.90
C GLU A 433 0.46 -8.86 -10.91
N LEU A 434 0.21 -9.20 -9.63
CA LEU A 434 0.01 -8.23 -8.56
C LEU A 434 1.26 -7.37 -8.32
N ALA A 435 2.46 -7.96 -8.43
CA ALA A 435 3.71 -7.22 -8.32
C ALA A 435 3.86 -6.20 -9.46
N ARG A 436 3.59 -6.60 -10.70
CA ARG A 436 3.61 -5.70 -11.87
C ARG A 436 2.61 -4.55 -11.72
N LEU A 437 1.36 -4.84 -11.37
CA LEU A 437 0.33 -3.82 -11.13
C LEU A 437 0.71 -2.85 -10.01
N LYS A 438 1.34 -3.36 -8.95
CA LYS A 438 1.82 -2.53 -7.85
C LYS A 438 2.96 -1.63 -8.30
N GLU A 439 3.93 -2.14 -9.06
CA GLU A 439 5.04 -1.35 -9.61
C GLU A 439 4.54 -0.24 -10.54
N GLU A 440 3.60 -0.53 -11.44
CA GLU A 440 2.97 0.47 -12.32
C GLU A 440 2.26 1.55 -11.52
N ARG A 441 1.46 1.15 -10.51
CA ARG A 441 0.75 2.09 -9.64
C ARG A 441 1.71 2.95 -8.84
N ASP A 442 2.77 2.36 -8.30
CA ASP A 442 3.78 3.06 -7.51
C ASP A 442 4.58 4.04 -8.39
N ALA A 443 4.91 3.67 -9.63
CA ALA A 443 5.53 4.54 -10.62
C ALA A 443 4.62 5.72 -11.01
N HIS A 444 3.34 5.47 -11.27
CA HIS A 444 2.34 6.51 -11.56
C HIS A 444 2.16 7.46 -10.36
N ASN A 445 2.07 6.93 -9.15
CA ASN A 445 1.96 7.73 -7.94
C ASN A 445 3.22 8.56 -7.69
N ALA A 446 4.41 8.00 -7.96
CA ALA A 446 5.68 8.72 -7.87
C ALA A 446 5.73 9.88 -8.88
N ARG A 447 5.28 9.66 -10.13
CA ARG A 447 5.14 10.73 -11.14
C ARG A 447 4.21 11.85 -10.67
N ARG A 448 2.99 11.51 -10.23
CA ARG A 448 2.03 12.52 -9.74
C ARG A 448 2.54 13.24 -8.48
N ALA A 449 3.29 12.55 -7.63
CA ALA A 449 3.91 13.17 -6.46
C ALA A 449 5.00 14.15 -6.86
N LEU A 450 5.86 13.80 -7.83
CA LEU A 450 6.87 14.69 -8.39
C LEU A 450 6.21 15.93 -9.02
N GLU A 451 5.22 15.76 -9.90
CA GLU A 451 4.52 16.88 -10.55
C GLU A 451 3.91 17.85 -9.53
N ARG A 452 3.25 17.33 -8.49
CA ARG A 452 2.73 18.18 -7.39
C ARG A 452 3.85 18.90 -6.64
N ARG A 453 4.99 18.23 -6.40
CA ARG A 453 6.14 18.83 -5.73
C ARG A 453 6.75 19.96 -6.56
N LEU A 454 6.91 19.77 -7.86
CA LEU A 454 7.39 20.80 -8.79
C LEU A 454 6.44 22.00 -8.81
N GLN A 455 5.13 21.78 -8.94
CA GLN A 455 4.13 22.86 -8.88
C GLN A 455 4.15 23.64 -7.55
N LEU A 456 4.36 22.96 -6.43
CA LEU A 456 4.47 23.62 -5.12
C LEU A 456 5.76 24.43 -5.04
N HIS A 457 6.87 23.90 -5.56
CA HIS A 457 8.14 24.61 -5.65
C HIS A 457 7.99 25.90 -6.47
N ASP A 458 7.36 25.84 -7.65
CA ASP A 458 7.13 27.01 -8.50
C ASP A 458 6.33 28.10 -7.79
N LYS A 459 5.30 27.70 -7.04
CA LYS A 459 4.50 28.63 -6.24
C LYS A 459 5.32 29.28 -5.13
N VAL A 460 6.14 28.50 -4.43
CA VAL A 460 7.02 29.02 -3.37
C VAL A 460 8.03 29.99 -3.97
N GLU A 461 8.70 29.61 -5.06
CA GLU A 461 9.66 30.48 -5.74
C GLU A 461 9.02 31.75 -6.27
N SER A 462 7.83 31.67 -6.88
CA SER A 462 7.09 32.86 -7.36
C SER A 462 6.74 33.82 -6.21
N VAL A 463 6.34 33.30 -5.05
CA VAL A 463 6.10 34.10 -3.85
C VAL A 463 7.40 34.70 -3.32
N GLU A 464 8.53 33.98 -3.37
CA GLU A 464 9.83 34.52 -2.98
C GLU A 464 10.30 35.62 -3.94
N GLU A 465 10.16 35.44 -5.24
CA GLU A 465 10.44 36.46 -6.27
C GLU A 465 9.59 37.71 -6.03
N MET A 466 8.30 37.56 -5.71
CA MET A 466 7.42 38.68 -5.32
C MET A 466 7.95 39.39 -4.06
N LYS A 467 8.28 38.66 -3.00
CA LYS A 467 8.83 39.25 -1.76
C LYS A 467 10.14 40.01 -2.01
N ARG A 468 11.00 39.50 -2.90
CA ARG A 468 12.27 40.12 -3.29
C ARG A 468 12.02 41.41 -4.08
N ARG A 469 11.09 41.40 -5.03
CA ARG A 469 10.63 42.60 -5.75
C ARG A 469 10.10 43.66 -4.79
N ASP A 470 9.17 43.29 -3.91
CA ASP A 470 8.60 44.23 -2.94
C ASP A 470 9.67 44.79 -1.99
N ALA A 471 10.64 43.97 -1.58
CA ALA A 471 11.74 44.42 -0.73
C ALA A 471 12.62 45.44 -1.46
N TYR A 472 12.92 45.20 -2.74
CA TYR A 472 13.66 46.13 -3.58
C TYR A 472 12.89 47.44 -3.79
N GLU A 473 11.60 47.37 -4.12
CA GLU A 473 10.74 48.54 -4.28
C GLU A 473 10.65 49.38 -3.00
N ARG A 474 10.47 48.74 -1.84
CA ARG A 474 10.50 49.41 -0.54
C ARG A 474 11.85 50.09 -0.29
N ALA A 475 12.97 49.42 -0.59
CA ALA A 475 14.29 50.00 -0.44
C ALA A 475 14.48 51.23 -1.36
N GLN A 476 14.00 51.18 -2.60
CA GLN A 476 14.02 52.31 -3.53
C GLN A 476 13.14 53.48 -3.06
N GLN A 477 11.93 53.19 -2.55
CA GLN A 477 11.06 54.21 -1.96
C GLN A 477 11.71 54.88 -0.75
N LEU A 478 12.32 54.09 0.15
CA LEU A 478 13.04 54.63 1.30
C LEU A 478 14.20 55.52 0.90
N ARG A 479 14.98 55.15 -0.14
CA ARG A 479 16.05 56.00 -0.68
C ARG A 479 15.52 57.33 -1.20
N ARG A 480 14.43 57.30 -1.98
CA ARG A 480 13.78 58.54 -2.46
C ARG A 480 13.31 59.43 -1.32
N ILE A 481 12.68 58.85 -0.29
CA ILE A 481 12.25 59.59 0.90
C ILE A 481 13.46 60.20 1.62
N GLN A 482 14.55 59.45 1.77
CA GLN A 482 15.78 59.95 2.40
C GLN A 482 16.37 61.12 1.61
N GLU A 483 16.51 61.00 0.29
CA GLU A 483 17.02 62.07 -0.57
C GLU A 483 16.12 63.33 -0.53
N GLU A 484 14.79 63.16 -0.55
CA GLU A 484 13.84 64.28 -0.43
C GLU A 484 13.90 64.93 0.95
N THR A 485 14.08 64.13 2.00
CA THR A 485 14.27 64.61 3.37
C THR A 485 15.58 65.38 3.51
N GLU A 486 16.68 64.89 2.92
CA GLU A 486 17.98 65.57 2.89
C GLU A 486 17.92 66.87 2.10
N ARG A 487 17.29 66.87 0.92
CA ARG A 487 17.01 68.08 0.14
C ARG A 487 16.21 69.10 0.94
N SER A 488 15.16 68.64 1.64
CA SER A 488 14.34 69.50 2.50
C SER A 488 15.14 70.07 3.68
N ARG A 489 15.99 69.25 4.31
CA ARG A 489 16.90 69.70 5.38
C ARG A 489 17.92 70.72 4.87
N ALA A 490 18.49 70.51 3.69
CA ALA A 490 19.42 71.45 3.06
C ALA A 490 18.75 72.80 2.76
N LEU A 491 17.50 72.79 2.25
CA LEU A 491 16.73 74.01 2.02
C LEU A 491 16.38 74.74 3.32
N LEU A 492 16.04 74.01 4.39
CA LEU A 492 15.80 74.61 5.71
C LEU A 492 17.08 75.21 6.30
N ALA A 493 18.23 74.55 6.14
CA ALA A 493 19.53 75.08 6.54
C ALA A 493 19.86 76.37 5.78
N GLN A 494 19.75 76.37 4.44
CA GLN A 494 19.94 77.56 3.61
C GLN A 494 19.00 78.71 4.01
N ARG A 495 17.73 78.40 4.30
CA ARG A 495 16.76 79.41 4.79
C ARG A 495 17.18 80.00 6.13
N LYS A 496 17.68 79.17 7.05
CA LYS A 496 18.19 79.63 8.36
C LYS A 496 19.41 80.52 8.17
N ASP A 497 20.36 80.13 7.32
CA ASP A 497 21.55 80.92 7.02
C ASP A 497 21.17 82.30 6.45
N LEU A 498 20.18 82.38 5.56
CA LEU A 498 19.67 83.64 5.05
C LEU A 498 18.99 84.49 6.15
N GLN A 499 18.29 83.88 7.10
CA GLN A 499 17.70 84.60 8.24
C GLN A 499 18.78 85.14 9.17
N ASP A 500 19.81 84.35 9.45
CA ASP A 500 20.94 84.77 10.26
C ASP A 500 21.74 85.87 9.56
N GLN A 501 21.98 85.78 8.24
CA GLN A 501 22.56 86.86 7.45
C GLN A 501 21.74 88.16 7.54
N ARG A 502 20.40 88.08 7.47
CA ARG A 502 19.52 89.26 7.65
C ARG A 502 19.62 89.83 9.06
N ARG A 503 19.69 88.99 10.10
CA ARG A 503 19.89 89.43 11.48
C ARG A 503 21.23 90.16 11.63
N HIS A 504 22.31 89.59 11.11
CA HIS A 504 23.64 90.21 11.13
C HIS A 504 23.67 91.53 10.36
N ALA A 505 23.10 91.59 9.16
CA ALA A 505 23.00 92.83 8.37
C ALA A 505 22.16 93.89 9.09
N ASN A 506 21.04 93.52 9.72
CA ASN A 506 20.22 94.44 10.51
C ASN A 506 20.95 94.96 11.75
N MET A 507 21.70 94.09 12.45
CA MET A 507 22.55 94.50 13.58
C MET A 507 23.66 95.46 13.11
N GLN A 508 24.35 95.15 12.01
CA GLN A 508 25.37 96.02 11.42
C GLN A 508 24.80 97.37 10.99
N ALA A 509 23.65 97.40 10.32
CA ALA A 509 22.97 98.64 9.95
C ALA A 509 22.54 99.44 11.19
N SER A 510 22.10 98.77 12.27
CA SER A 510 21.79 99.44 13.53
C SER A 510 23.03 100.03 14.20
N PHE A 511 24.15 99.31 14.18
CA PHE A 511 25.43 99.78 14.69
C PHE A 511 25.94 100.98 13.90
N GLN A 512 25.85 100.94 12.57
CA GLN A 512 26.16 102.08 11.70
C GLN A 512 25.26 103.28 12.00
N ARG A 513 23.95 103.08 12.19
CA ARG A 513 23.03 104.15 12.60
C ARG A 513 23.44 104.76 13.94
N GLN A 514 23.78 103.95 14.94
CA GLN A 514 24.27 104.44 16.24
C GLN A 514 25.58 105.22 16.09
N GLN A 515 26.54 104.73 15.29
CA GLN A 515 27.78 105.46 15.01
C GLN A 515 27.54 106.80 14.33
N ILE A 516 26.61 106.88 13.37
CA ILE A 516 26.22 108.14 12.71
C ILE A 516 25.59 109.08 13.74
N VAL A 517 24.67 108.59 14.57
CA VAL A 517 24.05 109.38 15.63
C VAL A 517 25.11 109.89 16.63
N GLU A 518 26.02 109.04 17.09
CA GLU A 518 27.13 109.43 17.96
C GLU A 518 28.06 110.47 17.29
N ALA A 519 28.36 110.31 16.01
CA ALA A 519 29.15 111.27 15.24
C ALA A 519 28.42 112.61 15.10
N MET A 520 27.11 112.59 14.84
CA MET A 520 26.26 113.79 14.81
C MET A 520 26.21 114.48 16.18
N VAL A 521 26.08 113.72 17.28
CA VAL A 521 26.13 114.26 18.66
C VAL A 521 27.49 114.89 18.97
N LYS A 522 28.60 114.24 18.58
CA LYS A 522 29.96 114.79 18.74
C LYS A 522 30.17 116.05 17.89
N LEU A 523 29.62 116.10 16.68
CA LEU A 523 29.65 117.28 15.80
C LEU A 523 28.81 118.44 16.37
N GLN A 524 27.64 118.16 16.95
CA GLN A 524 26.81 119.15 17.65
C GLN A 524 27.51 119.68 18.92
N ALA A 525 28.15 118.79 19.70
CA ALA A 525 28.87 119.17 20.93
C ALA A 525 30.11 120.03 20.65
N THR A 526 30.74 119.90 19.47
CA THR A 526 31.95 120.66 19.11
C THR A 526 31.69 122.02 18.47
N LYS A 527 30.42 122.45 18.25
CA LYS A 527 30.05 123.74 17.63
C LYS A 527 30.78 124.07 16.31
N LYS A 528 31.40 123.08 15.64
CA LYS A 528 32.07 123.21 14.34
C LYS A 528 31.16 122.90 13.14
N LEU A 529 29.85 123.02 13.32
CA LEU A 529 28.88 122.78 12.24
C LEU A 529 28.98 123.84 11.13
N GLN A 530 29.53 125.03 11.43
CA GLN A 530 29.64 126.13 10.46
C GLN A 530 30.79 125.96 9.44
N ASP A 531 31.82 125.16 9.72
CA ASP A 531 32.98 125.00 8.82
C ASP A 531 32.88 123.83 7.83
N LEU A 532 31.91 122.91 8.01
CA LEU A 532 31.74 121.72 7.15
C LEU A 532 30.70 121.87 6.05
N ALA A 533 30.07 123.04 5.90
CA ALA A 533 29.16 123.35 4.79
C ALA A 533 29.88 123.42 3.43
N GLY A 534 31.21 123.34 3.40
CA GLY A 534 32.04 123.21 2.20
C GLY A 534 32.20 121.77 1.71
N GLY A 535 31.14 121.17 1.17
CA GLY A 535 31.14 120.26 0.02
C GLY A 535 31.96 118.95 -0.05
N SER A 536 32.90 118.61 0.84
CA SER A 536 33.78 117.44 0.60
C SER A 536 34.21 116.61 1.83
N GLY A 537 33.68 116.87 3.03
CA GLY A 537 34.17 116.24 4.27
C GLY A 537 33.53 114.90 4.67
N LEU A 538 32.38 114.51 4.10
CA LEU A 538 31.57 113.42 4.65
C LEU A 538 32.11 112.01 4.28
N ASP A 539 32.72 111.86 3.10
CA ASP A 539 33.31 110.58 2.67
C ASP A 539 34.66 110.26 3.35
N ALA A 540 35.40 111.29 3.80
CA ALA A 540 36.70 111.11 4.45
C ALA A 540 36.59 110.54 5.87
N LEU A 541 35.49 110.84 6.59
CA LEU A 541 35.27 110.40 7.98
C LEU A 541 34.80 108.94 8.08
N LEU A 542 34.11 108.41 7.06
CA LEU A 542 33.63 107.02 7.04
C LEU A 542 34.70 106.02 6.55
N SER A 543 35.77 106.50 5.90
CA SER A 543 36.87 105.67 5.37
C SER A 543 38.08 105.54 6.33
N SER A 544 38.14 106.32 7.42
CA SER A 544 39.33 106.44 8.28
C SER A 544 39.54 105.29 9.29
N LYS A 545 38.75 104.22 9.27
CA LYS A 545 38.99 103.02 10.09
C LYS A 545 38.74 101.76 9.27
N LYS A 546 39.76 101.37 8.51
CA LYS A 546 40.04 99.95 8.25
C LYS A 546 41.07 99.47 9.24
#